data_AF-A0AAV3U7T4-F1
#
_entry.id   AF-A0AAV3U7T4-F1
#
_cell.length_a   1.000
_cell.length_b   1.000
_cell.length_c   1.000
_cell.angle_alpha   90.00
_cell.angle_beta   90.00
_cell.angle_gamma   90.00
#
_symmetry.space_group_name_H-M   'P 1'
#
loop_
_entity.id
_entity.type
_entity.pdbx_description
1 polymer ?
#
loop_
_entity_poly.entity_id
_entity_poly.type
_entity_poly.pdbx_seq_one_letter_code
_entity_poly.pdbx_strand_id
1 'polypeptide(L)' 'MQVILDNSSTHKTPEVETWRAKYPRFKPHLTPTSASWLNAALFIECIFSSVGELRSAIKKYIKVHNKKRQAVPVT' A
#
# COMPACT_ATOMS: atom_id res chain seq x y z
N MET A 1 12.48 5.60 -9.06
CA MET A 1 11.62 4.66 -8.31
C MET A 1 10.21 4.76 -8.90
N GLN A 2 9.67 3.66 -9.43
CA GLN A 2 8.28 3.61 -9.89
C GLN A 2 7.41 3.18 -8.71
N VAL A 3 6.26 3.84 -8.50
CA VAL A 3 5.33 3.51 -7.42
C VAL A 3 3.96 3.30 -8.05
N ILE A 4 3.29 2.19 -7.74
CA ILE A 4 1.91 1.94 -8.17
C ILE A 4 1.00 2.23 -7.00
N LEU A 5 -0.02 3.05 -7.21
CA LEU A 5 -0.99 3.47 -6.18
C LEU A 5 -2.41 3.29 -6.73
N ASP A 6 -3.38 3.18 -5.84
CA ASP A 6 -4.79 3.29 -6.21
C ASP A 6 -5.14 4.73 -6.63
N ASN A 7 -6.22 4.92 -7.38
CA ASN A 7 -6.65 6.26 -7.84
C ASN A 7 -7.50 7.00 -6.80
N SER A 8 -7.16 6.86 -5.51
CA SER A 8 -7.83 7.55 -4.40
C SER A 8 -7.62 9.06 -4.49
N SER A 9 -8.64 9.84 -4.14
CA SER A 9 -8.58 11.31 -4.10
C SER A 9 -7.52 11.83 -3.12
N THR A 10 -7.16 11.04 -2.11
CA THR A 10 -6.12 11.34 -1.13
C THR A 10 -4.73 11.53 -1.75
N HIS A 11 -4.47 11.00 -2.94
CA HIS A 11 -3.18 11.19 -3.63
C HIS A 11 -3.07 12.48 -4.43
N LYS A 12 -4.16 13.27 -4.53
CA LYS A 12 -4.26 14.47 -5.38
C LYS A 12 -4.43 15.76 -4.57
N THR A 13 -4.17 15.71 -3.26
CA THR A 13 -4.27 16.93 -2.43
C THR A 13 -3.11 17.88 -2.75
N PRO A 14 -3.28 19.20 -2.54
CA PRO A 14 -2.21 20.17 -2.77
C PRO A 14 -0.91 19.87 -2.01
N GLU A 15 -1.02 19.32 -0.81
CA GLU A 15 0.13 18.92 0.02
C GLU A 15 0.91 17.77 -0.63
N VAL A 16 0.20 16.78 -1.18
CA VAL A 16 0.81 15.63 -1.85
C VAL A 16 1.48 16.06 -3.16
N GLU A 17 0.85 16.93 -3.95
CA GLU A 17 1.45 17.45 -5.18
C GLU A 17 2.70 18.31 -4.89
N THR A 18 2.66 19.13 -3.84
CA THR A 18 3.82 19.91 -3.39
C THR A 18 4.98 18.99 -2.97
N TRP A 19 4.68 17.94 -2.20
CA TRP A 19 5.68 16.94 -1.82
C TRP A 19 6.24 16.21 -3.04
N ARG A 20 5.39 15.85 -4.00
CA ARG A 20 5.80 15.17 -5.23
C ARG A 20 6.74 16.02 -6.07
N ALA A 21 6.47 17.33 -6.19
CA ALA A 21 7.35 18.27 -6.87
C ALA A 21 8.73 18.35 -6.20
N LYS A 22 8.79 18.26 -4.86
CA LYS A 22 10.04 18.25 -4.10
C LYS A 22 10.85 16.95 -4.28
N TYR A 23 10.21 15.83 -4.60
CA TYR A 23 10.86 14.50 -4.68
C TYR A 23 10.59 13.78 -6.02
N PRO A 24 11.18 14.24 -7.14
CA PRO A 24 10.90 13.71 -8.49
C PRO A 24 11.35 12.26 -8.73
N ARG A 25 12.10 11.67 -7.78
CA ARG A 25 12.53 10.26 -7.84
C ARG A 25 11.37 9.27 -7.70
N PHE A 26 10.25 9.70 -7.12
CA PHE A 26 9.03 8.92 -6.95
C PHE A 26 8.05 9.26 -8.08
N LYS A 27 7.88 8.34 -9.03
CA LYS A 27 6.92 8.48 -10.13
C LYS A 27 5.71 7.59 -9.85
N PRO A 28 4.59 8.15 -9.36
CA PRO A 28 3.38 7.39 -9.10
C PRO A 28 2.63 7.07 -10.41
N HIS A 29 2.17 5.84 -10.53
CA HIS A 29 1.22 5.35 -11.53
C HIS A 29 -0.06 4.98 -10.81
N LEU A 30 -1.17 5.62 -11.18
CA LEU A 30 -2.47 5.35 -10.56
C LEU A 30 -3.20 4.25 -11.34
N THR A 31 -3.82 3.31 -10.63
CA THR A 31 -4.71 2.33 -11.26
C THR A 31 -5.88 3.03 -11.97
N PRO A 32 -6.36 2.56 -13.14
CA PRO A 32 -7.54 3.14 -13.79
C PRO A 32 -8.77 3.19 -12.88
N THR A 33 -9.71 4.09 -13.18
CA THR A 33 -11.02 4.12 -12.53
C THR A 33 -11.71 2.76 -12.68
N SER A 34 -12.35 2.30 -11.61
CA SER A 34 -13.02 0.99 -11.52
C SER A 34 -12.08 -0.23 -11.57
N ALA A 35 -10.76 -0.04 -11.42
CA ALA A 35 -9.79 -1.14 -11.34
C ALA A 35 -9.40 -1.50 -9.90
N SER A 36 -10.34 -1.45 -8.96
CA SER A 36 -10.08 -1.75 -7.54
C SER A 36 -9.61 -3.20 -7.30
N TRP A 37 -9.94 -4.13 -8.20
CA TRP A 37 -9.48 -5.52 -8.16
C TRP A 37 -7.95 -5.67 -8.31
N LEU A 38 -7.26 -4.66 -8.86
CA LEU A 38 -5.79 -4.61 -8.89
C LEU A 38 -5.19 -4.17 -7.55
N ASN A 39 -5.99 -3.62 -6.64
CA ASN A 39 -5.51 -3.23 -5.32
C ASN A 39 -5.42 -4.47 -4.43
N ALA A 40 -4.26 -4.70 -3.82
CA ALA A 40 -4.05 -5.79 -2.87
C ALA A 40 -4.64 -5.47 -1.47
N ALA A 41 -5.77 -4.77 -1.44
CA ALA A 41 -6.47 -4.40 -0.22
C ALA A 41 -7.46 -5.53 0.15
N LEU A 42 -7.22 -6.15 1.29
CA LEU A 42 -8.12 -7.16 1.85
C LEU A 42 -9.26 -6.44 2.59
N PHE A 43 -10.50 -6.62 2.12
CA PHE A 43 -11.68 -6.27 2.90
C PHE A 43 -11.90 -7.36 3.96
N ILE A 44 -11.63 -7.01 5.21
CA ILE A 44 -11.96 -7.86 6.36
C ILE A 44 -13.22 -7.25 6.98
N GLU A 45 -14.37 -7.86 6.75
CA GLU A 45 -15.56 -7.57 7.57
C GLU A 45 -15.23 -7.93 9.02
N CYS A 46 -15.65 -7.10 9.98
CA CYS A 46 -15.14 -7.03 11.36
C CYS A 46 -15.12 -8.37 12.13
N ILE A 47 -14.09 -9.19 11.92
CA ILE A 47 -13.84 -10.45 12.65
C ILE A 47 -13.08 -10.23 13.97
N PHE A 48 -12.58 -9.01 14.22
CA PHE A 48 -11.80 -8.67 15.41
C PHE A 48 -12.64 -7.94 16.45
N SER A 49 -12.45 -8.27 17.72
CA SER A 49 -13.17 -7.65 18.84
C SER A 49 -12.54 -6.33 19.28
N SER A 50 -11.33 -5.98 18.82
CA SER A 50 -10.68 -4.69 19.12
C SER A 50 -9.64 -4.25 18.07
N VAL A 51 -9.33 -2.95 18.07
CA VAL A 51 -8.24 -2.37 17.24
C VAL A 51 -6.86 -2.94 17.64
N GLY A 52 -6.66 -3.24 18.92
CA GLY A 52 -5.41 -3.84 19.42
C GLY A 52 -5.17 -5.24 18.85
N GLU A 53 -6.24 -6.03 18.76
CA GLU A 53 -6.23 -7.37 18.16
C GLU A 53 -5.92 -7.30 16.66
N LEU A 54 -6.62 -6.43 15.92
CA LEU A 54 -6.38 -6.20 14.48
C LEU A 54 -4.91 -5.83 14.20
N ARG A 55 -4.36 -4.88 14.95
CA ARG A 55 -2.95 -4.46 14.80
C ARG A 55 -1.98 -5.61 15.05
N SER A 56 -2.24 -6.44 16.05
CA SER A 56 -1.40 -7.59 16.39
C SER A 56 -1.46 -8.67 15.31
N ALA A 57 -2.65 -8.93 14.78
CA ALA A 57 -2.86 -9.87 13.68
C ALA A 57 -2.13 -9.43 12.39
N ILE A 58 -2.24 -8.16 12.00
CA ILE A 58 -1.53 -7.60 10.83
C ILE A 58 -0.01 -7.74 11.01
N LYS A 59 0.55 -7.36 12.17
CA LYS A 59 1.99 -7.48 12.45
C LYS A 59 2.46 -8.94 12.37
N LYS A 60 1.68 -9.87 12.93
CA LYS A 60 1.97 -11.31 12.86
C LYS A 60 1.96 -11.80 11.42
N TYR A 61 0.95 -11.43 10.64
CA TYR A 61 0.84 -11.77 9.21
C TYR A 61 2.06 -11.29 8.43
N ILE A 62 2.43 -10.01 8.54
CA ILE A 62 3.59 -9.43 7.86
C ILE A 62 4.88 -10.19 8.24
N LYS A 63 5.10 -10.46 9.53
CA LYS A 63 6.28 -11.17 10.01
C LYS A 63 6.42 -12.56 9.38
N VAL A 64 5.32 -13.33 9.34
CA VAL A 64 5.31 -14.68 8.77
C VAL A 64 5.56 -14.65 7.25
N HIS A 65 4.91 -13.73 6.53
CA HIS A 65 4.96 -13.69 5.07
C HIS A 65 6.25 -13.08 4.52
N ASN A 66 6.88 -12.15 5.25
CA ASN A 66 8.19 -11.62 4.88
C ASN A 66 9.32 -12.65 5.10
N LYS A 67 9.20 -13.54 6.09
CA LYS A 67 10.19 -14.61 6.32
C LYS A 67 10.29 -15.59 5.14
N LYS A 68 9.22 -15.70 4.33
CA LYS A 68 9.12 -16.64 3.19
C LYS A 68 9.66 -16.06 1.87
N ARG A 69 9.93 -14.76 1.78
CA ARG A 69 10.51 -14.13 0.59
C ARG A 69 12.03 -14.00 0.77
N GLN A 70 12.80 -14.90 0.17
CA GLN A 70 14.23 -14.69 -0.01
C GLN A 70 14.45 -13.58 -1.05
N ALA A 71 15.49 -12.78 -0.84
CA ALA A 71 15.87 -11.71 -1.75
C ALA A 71 16.12 -12.29 -3.15
N VAL A 72 15.34 -11.85 -4.13
CA VAL A 72 15.73 -12.02 -5.54
C VAL A 72 16.96 -11.14 -5.74
N PRO A 73 18.13 -11.69 -6.10
CA PRO A 73 19.30 -10.87 -6.38
C PRO A 73 18.98 -9.99 -7.58
N VAL A 74 19.02 -8.68 -7.40
CA VAL A 74 18.92 -7.73 -8.50
C VAL A 74 20.33 -7.63 -9.10
N THR A 75 20.56 -8.35 -10.20
CA THR A 75 21.71 -8.14 -11.11
C THR A 75 21.55 -6.85 -11.90
#